data_AF-A0A7K5AEV4-F1
#
_entry.id   AF-A0A7K5AEV4-F1
#
_cell.length_a   1.000
_cell.length_b   1.000
_cell.length_c   1.000
_cell.angle_alpha   90.00
_cell.angle_beta   90.00
_cell.angle_gamma   90.00
#
_symmetry.space_group_name_H-M   'P 1'
#
loop_
_entity.id
_entity.type
_entity.pdbx_description
1 polymer ?
#
loop_
_entity_poly.entity_id
_entity_poly.type
_entity_poly.pdbx_seq_one_letter_code
_entity_poly.pdbx_strand_id
1 'polypeptide(L)'
;MEASAAGAVTAPVAKAEDEDEEEEAARLMKAEDEEEAAGLAGRFLQLEREQNAALRALPPFGAPVSHVYRPLDYAWEPHSHFVRRYCRTPKRVLFLGINPGPFGMAQTGVPFGEAWHVREWLRVAGAVRKPPSEHPKRPVLGLSCPRAEVS
;
A
#
# COMPACT_ATOMS: atom_id res chain seq x y z
N MET A 1 38.06 52.50 40.32
CA MET A 1 38.08 51.07 40.00
C MET A 1 36.65 50.58 40.11
N GLU A 2 36.26 49.85 39.08
CA GLU A 2 35.16 48.88 39.02
C GLU A 2 33.69 49.33 39.08
N ALA A 3 33.00 48.71 38.12
CA ALA A 3 31.63 48.82 37.67
C ALA A 3 30.70 47.84 38.42
N SER A 4 29.40 47.86 38.06
CA SER A 4 28.44 46.73 38.00
C SER A 4 27.05 47.21 38.45
N ALA A 5 25.90 46.93 37.83
CA ALA A 5 25.53 46.13 36.67
C ALA A 5 24.23 46.72 36.07
N ALA A 6 24.06 46.63 34.74
CA ALA A 6 22.76 46.75 34.09
C ALA A 6 22.31 45.35 33.66
N GLY A 7 21.15 44.91 34.13
CA GLY A 7 20.49 43.69 33.67
C GLY A 7 19.71 43.97 32.39
N ALA A 8 19.96 43.20 31.34
CA ALA A 8 19.13 43.14 30.14
C ALA A 8 18.48 41.76 30.06
N VAL A 9 17.15 41.76 30.09
CA VAL A 9 16.30 40.58 29.86
C VAL A 9 16.15 40.41 28.35
N THR A 10 16.58 39.27 27.81
CA THR A 10 16.30 38.87 26.43
C THR A 10 15.05 37.98 26.40
N ALA A 11 14.02 38.41 25.66
CA ALA A 11 12.84 37.60 25.36
C ALA A 11 13.09 36.70 24.14
N PRO A 12 12.51 35.48 24.07
CA PRO A 12 12.54 34.67 22.86
C PRO A 12 11.34 35.03 21.97
N VAL A 13 11.60 35.51 20.76
CA VAL A 13 10.60 35.76 19.72
C VAL A 13 11.08 35.03 18.47
N ALA A 14 10.76 33.74 18.34
CA ALA A 14 11.01 32.97 17.11
C ALA A 14 10.29 31.60 17.04
N LYS A 15 9.35 31.27 17.95
CA LYS A 15 8.84 29.89 18.08
C LYS A 15 7.40 29.67 17.62
N ALA A 16 6.63 30.74 17.46
CA ALA A 16 5.20 30.64 17.15
C ALA A 16 4.91 30.51 15.64
N GLU A 17 5.77 31.07 14.79
CA GLU A 17 5.56 31.07 13.33
C GLU A 17 5.86 29.70 12.69
N ASP A 18 6.86 28.96 13.20
CA ASP A 18 7.20 27.61 12.72
C ASP A 18 6.14 26.55 13.10
N GLU A 19 5.45 26.72 14.23
CA GLU A 19 4.43 25.77 14.70
C GLU A 19 3.13 25.85 13.86
N ASP A 20 2.80 27.04 13.33
CA ASP A 20 1.62 27.25 12.48
C ASP A 20 1.82 26.65 11.06
N GLU A 21 3.04 26.74 10.49
CA GLU A 21 3.34 26.17 9.16
C GLU A 21 3.33 24.63 9.16
N GLU A 22 3.86 24.01 10.21
CA GLU A 22 3.90 22.54 10.33
C GLU A 22 2.49 21.96 10.54
N GLU A 23 1.64 22.68 11.28
CA GLU A 23 0.23 22.31 11.47
C GLU A 23 -0.58 22.48 10.17
N GLU A 24 -0.32 23.52 9.39
CA GLU A 24 -0.96 23.75 8.09
C GLU A 24 -0.52 22.69 7.06
N ALA A 25 0.77 22.34 7.00
CA ALA A 25 1.29 21.27 6.15
C ALA A 25 0.67 19.91 6.51
N ALA A 26 0.52 19.61 7.81
CA ALA A 26 -0.13 18.38 8.27
C ALA A 26 -1.63 18.36 7.91
N ARG A 27 -2.32 19.50 8.00
CA ARG A 27 -3.73 19.64 7.57
C ARG A 27 -3.89 19.45 6.07
N LEU A 28 -2.99 20.01 5.26
CA LEU A 28 -3.00 19.84 3.80
C LEU A 28 -2.71 18.39 3.41
N MET A 29 -1.68 17.75 3.98
CA MET A 29 -1.42 16.32 3.76
C MET A 29 -2.61 15.46 4.15
N LYS A 30 -3.23 15.74 5.29
CA LYS A 30 -4.42 15.00 5.74
C LYS A 30 -5.62 15.21 4.80
N ALA A 31 -5.83 16.43 4.31
CA ALA A 31 -6.91 16.72 3.36
C ALA A 31 -6.67 16.03 2.01
N GLU A 32 -5.42 15.99 1.53
CA GLU A 32 -5.03 15.24 0.32
C GLU A 32 -5.23 13.73 0.51
N ASP A 33 -4.87 13.18 1.67
CA ASP A 33 -5.11 11.77 2.02
C ASP A 33 -6.61 11.44 2.09
N GLU A 34 -7.43 12.35 2.64
CA GLU A 34 -8.89 12.22 2.71
C GLU A 34 -9.54 12.33 1.32
N GLU A 35 -9.07 13.24 0.46
CA GLU A 35 -9.53 13.37 -0.92
C GLU A 35 -9.12 12.14 -1.77
N GLU A 36 -7.90 11.62 -1.57
CA GLU A 36 -7.44 10.37 -2.20
C GLU A 36 -8.29 9.17 -1.74
N ALA A 37 -8.62 9.11 -0.44
CA ALA A 37 -9.49 8.09 0.14
C ALA A 37 -10.94 8.20 -0.36
N ALA A 38 -11.44 9.41 -0.60
CA ALA A 38 -12.75 9.65 -1.20
C ALA A 38 -12.77 9.44 -2.73
N GLY A 39 -11.60 9.51 -3.37
CA GLY A 39 -11.40 9.35 -4.81
C GLY A 39 -11.74 7.95 -5.33
N LEU A 40 -11.70 7.78 -6.66
CA LEU A 40 -12.03 6.50 -7.31
C LEU A 40 -11.15 5.35 -6.81
N ALA A 41 -9.85 5.59 -6.65
CA ALA A 41 -8.91 4.60 -6.12
C ALA A 41 -9.24 4.21 -4.67
N GLY A 42 -9.54 5.16 -3.79
CA GLY A 42 -9.94 4.89 -2.42
C GLY A 42 -11.21 4.06 -2.32
N ARG A 43 -12.24 4.40 -3.11
CA ARG A 43 -13.47 3.59 -3.20
C ARG A 43 -13.23 2.18 -3.74
N PHE A 44 -12.34 2.03 -4.74
CA PHE A 44 -11.98 0.71 -5.27
C PHE A 44 -11.28 -0.16 -4.20
N LEU A 45 -10.30 0.40 -3.50
CA LEU A 45 -9.60 -0.29 -2.41
C LEU A 45 -10.53 -0.63 -1.24
N GLN A 46 -11.52 0.23 -0.95
CA GLN A 46 -12.53 -0.04 0.05
C GLN A 46 -13.40 -1.25 -0.33
N LEU A 47 -13.84 -1.33 -1.60
CA LEU A 47 -14.59 -2.50 -2.10
C LEU A 47 -13.76 -3.80 -2.00
N GLU A 48 -12.46 -3.74 -2.30
CA GLU A 48 -11.58 -4.90 -2.16
C GLU A 48 -11.38 -5.33 -0.69
N ARG A 49 -11.35 -4.37 0.25
CA ARG A 49 -11.32 -4.69 1.69
C ARG A 49 -12.60 -5.35 2.16
N GLU A 50 -13.75 -4.86 1.73
CA GLU A 50 -15.06 -5.44 2.03
C GLU A 50 -15.17 -6.85 1.45
N GLN A 51 -14.74 -7.05 0.20
CA GLN A 51 -14.66 -8.37 -0.42
C GLN A 51 -13.72 -9.31 0.35
N ASN A 52 -12.52 -8.86 0.72
CA ASN A 52 -11.58 -9.67 1.50
C ASN A 52 -12.16 -10.06 2.87
N ALA A 53 -12.89 -9.15 3.52
CA ALA A 53 -13.57 -9.46 4.77
C ALA A 53 -14.63 -10.56 4.58
N ALA A 54 -15.44 -10.48 3.52
CA ALA A 54 -16.41 -11.50 3.17
C ALA A 54 -15.75 -12.86 2.85
N LEU A 55 -14.65 -12.86 2.09
CA LEU A 55 -13.90 -14.08 1.77
C LEU A 55 -13.25 -14.73 3.00
N ARG A 56 -12.81 -13.93 3.98
CA ARG A 56 -12.27 -14.43 5.26
C ARG A 56 -13.35 -15.05 6.14
N ALA A 57 -14.60 -14.62 6.00
CA ALA A 57 -15.74 -15.16 6.75
C ALA A 57 -16.28 -16.48 6.19
N LEU A 58 -15.79 -16.94 5.03
CA LEU A 58 -16.15 -18.24 4.49
C LEU A 58 -15.72 -19.37 5.45
N PRO A 59 -16.49 -20.46 5.55
CA PRO A 59 -16.09 -21.62 6.33
C PRO A 59 -14.76 -22.20 5.82
N PRO A 60 -14.00 -22.93 6.66
CA PRO A 60 -12.76 -23.55 6.24
C PRO A 60 -12.96 -24.42 4.99
N PHE A 61 -12.05 -24.30 4.04
CA PHE A 61 -12.07 -25.13 2.84
C PHE A 61 -11.68 -26.57 3.22
N GLY A 62 -12.55 -27.52 2.90
CA GLY A 62 -12.28 -28.94 3.06
C GLY A 62 -11.28 -29.48 2.02
N ALA A 63 -10.96 -30.77 2.14
CA ALA A 63 -10.15 -31.46 1.13
C ALA A 63 -10.76 -31.29 -0.30
N PRO A 64 -9.93 -31.14 -1.35
CA PRO A 64 -8.46 -31.28 -1.37
C PRO A 64 -7.69 -29.98 -1.09
N VAL A 65 -8.35 -28.91 -0.64
CA VAL A 65 -7.69 -27.63 -0.38
C VAL A 65 -6.81 -27.75 0.87
N SER A 66 -5.51 -27.51 0.72
CA SER A 66 -4.55 -27.55 1.83
C SER A 66 -4.02 -26.17 2.23
N HIS A 67 -4.00 -25.22 1.30
CA HIS A 67 -3.45 -23.89 1.50
C HIS A 67 -4.32 -22.86 0.77
N VAL A 68 -4.51 -21.70 1.39
CA VAL A 68 -5.25 -20.58 0.81
C VAL A 68 -4.40 -19.33 0.96
N TYR A 69 -4.02 -18.74 -0.17
CA TYR A 69 -3.23 -17.53 -0.21
C TYR A 69 -4.14 -16.36 -0.55
N ARG A 70 -4.01 -15.26 0.19
CA ARG A 70 -4.76 -14.03 -0.05
C ARG A 70 -3.77 -12.89 -0.29
N PRO A 71 -3.35 -12.64 -1.55
CA PRO A 71 -2.32 -11.63 -1.84
C PRO A 71 -2.72 -10.23 -1.39
N LEU A 72 -4.02 -9.93 -1.37
CA LEU A 72 -4.52 -8.65 -0.86
C LEU A 72 -4.35 -8.48 0.66
N ASP A 73 -3.97 -9.54 1.39
CA ASP A 73 -3.59 -9.43 2.80
C ASP A 73 -2.08 -9.15 2.95
N TYR A 74 -1.25 -9.98 2.32
CA TYR A 74 0.21 -9.95 2.55
C TYR A 74 0.98 -9.06 1.56
N ALA A 75 0.41 -8.73 0.41
CA ALA A 75 0.97 -7.85 -0.61
C ALA A 75 0.11 -6.58 -0.79
N TRP A 76 -0.56 -6.13 0.29
CA TRP A 76 -1.45 -4.98 0.25
C TRP A 76 -0.73 -3.68 -0.13
N GLU A 77 0.48 -3.45 0.36
CA GLU A 77 1.24 -2.24 0.07
C GLU A 77 1.46 -2.03 -1.45
N PRO A 78 2.11 -2.97 -2.19
CA PRO A 78 2.27 -2.81 -3.63
C PRO A 78 0.94 -2.82 -4.38
N HIS A 79 -0.05 -3.59 -3.95
CA HIS A 79 -1.38 -3.57 -4.55
C HIS A 79 -2.05 -2.19 -4.44
N SER A 80 -2.07 -1.61 -3.24
CA SER A 80 -2.65 -0.29 -3.00
C SER A 80 -1.90 0.81 -3.74
N HIS A 81 -0.58 0.71 -3.86
CA HIS A 81 0.23 1.61 -4.66
C HIS A 81 -0.11 1.51 -6.16
N PHE A 82 -0.31 0.29 -6.68
CA PHE A 82 -0.78 0.08 -8.06
C PHE A 82 -2.16 0.73 -8.31
N VAL A 83 -3.13 0.49 -7.44
CA VAL A 83 -4.49 1.03 -7.59
C VAL A 83 -4.49 2.56 -7.53
N ARG A 84 -3.83 3.16 -6.52
CA ARG A 84 -3.70 4.63 -6.40
C ARG A 84 -3.04 5.25 -7.63
N ARG A 85 -2.00 4.60 -8.17
CA ARG A 85 -1.27 5.08 -9.33
C ARG A 85 -2.11 5.05 -10.61
N TYR A 86 -2.87 3.99 -10.85
CA TYR A 86 -3.50 3.74 -12.16
C TYR A 86 -5.05 3.90 -12.17
N CYS A 87 -5.71 3.92 -11.02
CA CYS A 87 -7.17 4.06 -10.88
C CYS A 87 -7.61 5.50 -10.54
N ARG A 88 -6.93 6.50 -11.09
CA ARG A 88 -7.21 7.93 -10.81
C ARG A 88 -8.45 8.48 -11.52
N THR A 89 -8.93 7.79 -12.55
CA THR A 89 -10.03 8.24 -13.42
C THR A 89 -10.91 7.06 -13.86
N PRO A 90 -12.20 7.29 -14.20
CA PRO A 90 -13.08 6.23 -14.69
C PRO A 90 -12.53 5.51 -15.91
N LYS A 91 -12.75 4.19 -15.99
CA LYS A 91 -12.30 3.35 -17.11
C LYS A 91 -13.48 2.88 -17.95
N ARG A 92 -13.33 2.93 -19.28
CA ARG A 92 -14.33 2.39 -20.23
C ARG A 92 -14.20 0.89 -20.43
N VAL A 93 -13.01 0.35 -20.17
CA VAL A 93 -12.65 -1.05 -20.38
C VAL A 93 -12.05 -1.58 -19.08
N LEU A 94 -12.49 -2.77 -18.68
CA LEU A 94 -11.95 -3.52 -17.56
C LEU A 94 -11.47 -4.87 -18.07
N PHE A 95 -10.17 -5.15 -17.90
CA PHE A 95 -9.62 -6.48 -18.12
C PHE A 95 -9.81 -7.30 -16.85
N LEU A 96 -10.39 -8.49 -16.98
CA LEU A 96 -10.74 -9.35 -15.84
C LEU A 96 -10.11 -10.74 -16.03
N GLY A 97 -9.19 -11.09 -15.13
CA GLY A 97 -8.66 -12.45 -15.01
C GLY A 97 -9.54 -13.35 -14.14
N ILE A 98 -9.10 -14.58 -13.91
CA ILE A 98 -9.82 -15.54 -13.04
C ILE A 98 -9.37 -15.37 -11.58
N ASN A 99 -8.09 -15.61 -11.31
CA ASN A 99 -7.51 -15.55 -9.96
C ASN A 99 -5.96 -15.41 -10.04
N PRO A 100 -5.29 -15.06 -8.93
CA PRO A 100 -3.84 -14.93 -8.89
C PRO A 100 -3.10 -16.18 -9.34
N GLY A 101 -2.15 -16.01 -10.27
CA GLY A 101 -1.14 -17.02 -10.57
C GLY A 101 -0.03 -17.04 -9.52
N PRO A 102 0.70 -18.16 -9.36
CA PRO A 102 1.67 -18.35 -8.28
C PRO A 102 2.95 -17.52 -8.44
N PHE A 103 3.25 -16.98 -9.63
CA PHE A 103 4.49 -16.23 -9.90
C PHE A 103 4.26 -14.77 -10.30
N GLY A 104 3.03 -14.34 -10.54
CA GLY A 104 2.68 -12.93 -10.69
C GLY A 104 1.96 -12.39 -9.46
N MET A 105 0.63 -12.30 -9.50
CA MET A 105 -0.13 -11.58 -8.44
C MET A 105 0.06 -12.17 -7.03
N ALA A 106 0.28 -13.49 -6.88
CA ALA A 106 0.61 -14.07 -5.57
C ALA A 106 1.99 -13.65 -5.02
N GLN A 107 2.85 -13.08 -5.86
CA GLN A 107 4.15 -12.55 -5.45
C GLN A 107 4.08 -11.03 -5.27
N THR A 108 3.30 -10.34 -6.11
CA THR A 108 3.43 -8.88 -6.26
C THR A 108 2.21 -8.10 -5.78
N GLY A 109 1.06 -8.74 -5.60
CA GLY A 109 -0.21 -8.07 -5.35
C GLY A 109 -0.82 -7.40 -6.59
N VAL A 110 -0.14 -7.39 -7.74
CA VAL A 110 -0.63 -6.74 -8.97
C VAL A 110 -1.27 -7.78 -9.91
N PRO A 111 -2.47 -7.53 -10.48
CA PRO A 111 -3.07 -8.43 -11.47
C PRO A 111 -2.15 -8.65 -12.67
N PHE A 112 -1.98 -9.92 -13.10
CA PHE A 112 -1.00 -10.30 -14.14
C PHE A 112 0.43 -9.80 -13.85
N GLY A 113 0.75 -9.60 -12.57
CA GLY A 113 1.92 -8.83 -12.16
C GLY A 113 3.17 -9.67 -12.04
N GLU A 114 3.80 -10.01 -13.16
CA GLU A 114 5.17 -10.53 -13.18
C GLU A 114 6.14 -9.53 -12.51
N ALA A 115 7.04 -10.03 -11.66
CA ALA A 115 7.81 -9.21 -10.73
C ALA A 115 8.69 -8.13 -11.40
N TRP A 116 9.33 -8.47 -12.52
CA TRP A 116 10.14 -7.49 -13.26
C TRP A 116 9.26 -6.38 -13.85
N HIS A 117 8.16 -6.70 -14.53
CA HIS A 117 7.26 -5.68 -15.09
C HIS A 117 6.63 -4.80 -14.01
N VAL A 118 6.25 -5.38 -12.87
CA VAL A 118 5.70 -4.62 -11.74
C VAL A 118 6.72 -3.60 -11.21
N ARG A 119 7.98 -4.01 -11.03
CA ARG A 119 9.03 -3.14 -10.46
C ARG A 119 9.60 -2.16 -11.49
N GLU A 120 9.90 -2.62 -12.69
CA GLU A 120 10.65 -1.84 -13.68
C GLU A 120 9.78 -1.04 -14.63
N TRP A 121 8.60 -1.57 -14.99
CA TRP A 121 7.71 -0.90 -15.94
C TRP A 121 6.57 -0.15 -15.24
N LEU A 122 5.81 -0.83 -14.38
CA LEU A 122 4.73 -0.20 -13.60
C LEU A 122 5.26 0.68 -12.47
N ARG A 123 6.54 0.52 -12.10
CA ARG A 123 7.19 1.25 -11.00
C ARG A 123 6.41 1.15 -9.69
N VAL A 124 5.87 -0.04 -9.41
CA VAL A 124 5.14 -0.32 -8.19
C VAL A 124 6.10 -0.81 -7.12
N ALA A 125 6.00 -0.22 -5.92
CA ALA A 125 6.81 -0.56 -4.77
C ALA A 125 5.92 -0.83 -3.54
N GLY A 126 6.48 -1.50 -2.55
CA GLY A 126 5.82 -1.83 -1.29
C GLY A 126 6.33 -3.14 -0.70
N ALA A 127 6.14 -3.34 0.60
CA ALA A 127 6.54 -4.58 1.24
C ALA A 127 5.56 -5.71 0.91
N VAL A 128 6.11 -6.91 0.67
CA VAL A 128 5.35 -8.15 0.56
C VAL A 128 5.70 -9.04 1.75
N ARG A 129 4.69 -9.32 2.56
CA ARG A 129 4.76 -10.21 3.72
C ARG A 129 4.50 -11.66 3.29
N LYS A 130 4.63 -12.59 4.24
CA LYS A 130 4.28 -14.01 4.02
C LYS A 130 2.80 -14.27 4.37
N PRO A 131 2.12 -15.20 3.66
CA PRO A 131 0.85 -15.71 4.14
C PRO A 131 1.07 -16.56 5.42
N PRO A 132 0.03 -16.75 6.26
CA PRO A 132 0.16 -17.50 7.52
C PRO A 132 0.62 -18.95 7.38
N SER A 133 0.33 -19.59 6.25
CA SER A 133 0.75 -20.96 5.93
C SER A 133 1.23 -21.03 4.50
N GLU A 134 2.53 -21.27 4.32
CA GLU A 134 3.16 -21.42 3.01
C GLU A 134 3.41 -22.89 2.68
N HIS A 135 2.97 -23.31 1.50
CA HIS A 135 3.38 -24.58 0.96
C HIS A 135 4.85 -24.49 0.49
N PRO A 136 5.75 -25.43 0.84
CA PRO A 136 7.18 -25.34 0.52
C PRO A 136 7.50 -25.19 -0.98
N LYS A 137 6.68 -25.78 -1.86
CA LYS A 137 6.81 -25.65 -3.33
C LYS A 137 6.19 -24.38 -3.93
N ARG A 138 5.60 -23.50 -3.11
CA ARG A 138 4.95 -22.24 -3.51
C ARG A 138 5.28 -21.12 -2.51
N PRO A 139 6.56 -20.78 -2.31
CA PRO A 139 6.93 -19.67 -1.44
C PRO A 139 6.56 -18.32 -2.08
N VAL A 140 6.18 -17.36 -1.24
CA VAL A 140 6.05 -15.94 -1.59
C VAL A 140 7.41 -15.27 -1.39
N LEU A 141 8.05 -14.85 -2.47
CA LEU A 141 9.34 -14.17 -2.51
C LEU A 141 9.21 -12.67 -2.79
N GLY A 142 7.98 -12.18 -3.01
CA GLY A 142 7.70 -10.77 -3.22
C GLY A 142 8.13 -10.25 -4.60
N LEU A 143 8.39 -8.94 -4.66
CA LEU A 143 8.90 -8.25 -5.86
C LEU A 143 10.31 -8.72 -6.29
N SER A 144 10.96 -9.59 -5.51
CA SER A 144 12.26 -10.20 -5.84
C SER A 144 12.12 -11.63 -6.38
N CYS A 145 10.89 -12.11 -6.65
CA CYS A 145 10.68 -13.43 -7.23
C CYS A 145 11.45 -13.56 -8.56
N PRO A 146 12.37 -14.53 -8.71
CA PRO A 146 13.17 -14.68 -9.93
C PRO A 146 12.43 -15.44 -11.04
N ARG A 147 11.24 -15.97 -10.75
CA ARG A 147 10.44 -16.74 -11.70
C ARG A 147 9.49 -15.80 -12.43
N ALA A 148 9.53 -15.85 -13.75
CA ALA A 148 8.57 -15.16 -14.60
C ALA A 148 7.23 -15.92 -14.65
N GLU A 149 6.13 -15.17 -14.65
CA GLU A 149 4.82 -15.67 -15.04
C GLU A 149 4.66 -15.47 -16.57
N VAL A 150 4.26 -16.52 -17.29
CA VAL A 150 4.14 -16.52 -18.76
C VAL A 150 2.76 -16.04 -19.24
N SER A 151 1.78 -16.05 -18.31
CA SER A 151 0.37 -15.73 -18.55
C SER A 151 0.13 -14.25 -18.87
#